data_AF-A0AA42YWZ1-F1
#
_entry.id   AF-A0AA42YWZ1-F1
#
_cell.length_a   1.000
_cell.length_b   1.000
_cell.length_c   1.000
_cell.angle_alpha   90.00
_cell.angle_beta   90.00
_cell.angle_gamma   90.00
#
_symmetry.space_group_name_H-M   'P 1'
#
loop_
_entity.id
_entity.type
_entity.pdbx_description
1 polymer ?
#
loop_
_entity_poly.entity_id
_entity_poly.type
_entity_poly.pdbx_seq_one_letter_code
_entity_poly.pdbx_strand_id
1 'polypeptide(L)'
;MSTHRFETDLQKRYSVCFELLPDLENVLEEDAALSEVLDRHPERYRRYPFLLDLARIEESRHRLLTSPSSMPERVTHPIVNPTLELLPVNWQRLPEFLSDRSVVPEPGDGYILVLMRPGKKSVEVRSAEAGDLLALKIVAEDMESRRAAAEGGVSVGAIDNVLYRAEQLGLILAPPPRIQRPPEFPRGEVDDPEFFSSPTFTLQWHITQTCDLDCRHCYDRSDREAMTLEQALGVLDDLYDFCQEQHVFGQVSFTGGNPMLYPHFDRLYSEAADRGFMTAVLGNPMPRKRIERMLAVQKPEFYQISLEGLKAHNDFIRGLGHYDRVLDFLKLLGELGVYRMVMLTLTRDNMDQVLKLADRLKGFTELFTFNRLAAVGRGAELSGVPFDRFPDFLARYMDAAETNLCMGLKDNLFNLLRWQQGLSSGGGCAGHGCGAAFNFVALLPDGEVHACRKMPSLIGNIYKERLNDIYHSSIARRYRAGSTACSTCPVRPVCGGCPAVSYGFGRDIFNELDPYCFRTQTGSASAEKQK
;
A
#
# COMPACT_ATOMS: atom_id res chain seq x y z
N MET A 1 -10.35 4.60 -57.21
CA MET A 1 -10.63 5.06 -55.82
C MET A 1 -10.35 4.00 -54.75
N SER A 2 -10.18 2.70 -55.08
CA SER A 2 -9.78 1.67 -54.08
C SER A 2 -8.26 1.56 -53.87
N THR A 3 -7.43 1.65 -54.93
CA THR A 3 -5.96 1.54 -54.86
C THR A 3 -5.32 2.57 -53.93
N HIS A 4 -5.71 3.84 -54.05
CA HIS A 4 -5.15 4.91 -53.23
C HIS A 4 -5.57 4.84 -51.75
N ARG A 5 -6.74 4.25 -51.45
CA ARG A 5 -7.17 3.98 -50.06
C ARG A 5 -6.39 2.83 -49.45
N PHE A 6 -6.12 1.79 -50.24
CA PHE A 6 -5.35 0.62 -49.87
C PHE A 6 -3.88 0.96 -49.55
N GLU A 7 -3.24 1.78 -50.40
CA GLU A 7 -1.88 2.31 -50.18
C GLU A 7 -1.77 3.09 -48.86
N THR A 8 -2.73 3.98 -48.59
CA THR A 8 -2.73 4.78 -47.35
C THR A 8 -2.96 3.98 -46.07
N ASP A 9 -3.50 2.77 -46.17
CA ASP A 9 -3.74 1.90 -45.02
C ASP A 9 -2.51 1.01 -44.73
N LEU A 10 -1.85 0.49 -45.78
CA LEU A 10 -0.60 -0.25 -45.67
C LEU A 10 0.54 0.60 -45.09
N GLN A 11 0.69 1.84 -45.55
CA GLN A 11 1.69 2.77 -45.01
C GLN A 11 1.44 3.12 -43.54
N LYS A 12 0.17 3.10 -43.08
CA LYS A 12 -0.17 3.28 -41.66
C LYS A 12 0.09 2.03 -40.84
N ARG A 13 -0.11 0.85 -41.44
CA ARG A 13 0.10 -0.45 -40.80
C ARG A 13 1.58 -0.77 -40.63
N TYR A 14 2.42 -0.43 -41.60
CA TYR A 14 3.85 -0.79 -41.66
C TYR A 14 4.75 0.44 -41.82
N SER A 15 4.49 1.48 -41.03
CA SER A 15 5.13 2.79 -41.15
C SER A 15 6.65 2.74 -41.23
N VAL A 16 7.30 1.91 -40.41
CA VAL A 16 8.76 1.84 -40.33
C VAL A 16 9.31 0.91 -41.41
N CYS A 17 8.65 -0.21 -41.68
CA CYS A 17 9.05 -1.08 -42.77
C CYS A 17 9.04 -0.36 -44.13
N PHE A 18 8.02 0.47 -44.40
CA PHE A 18 7.95 1.30 -45.61
C PHE A 18 8.97 2.44 -45.63
N GLU A 19 9.29 3.04 -44.46
CA GLU A 19 10.36 4.04 -44.36
C GLU A 19 11.71 3.44 -44.79
N LEU A 20 11.99 2.20 -44.37
CA LEU A 20 13.25 1.51 -44.68
C LEU A 20 13.29 0.94 -46.11
N LEU A 21 12.17 0.41 -46.58
CA LEU A 21 12.05 -0.23 -47.89
C LEU A 21 10.78 0.25 -48.63
N PRO A 22 10.82 1.43 -49.28
CA PRO A 22 9.64 2.02 -49.92
C PRO A 22 9.01 1.16 -51.02
N ASP A 23 9.79 0.32 -51.69
CA ASP A 23 9.32 -0.52 -52.81
C ASP A 23 8.48 -1.73 -52.38
N LEU A 24 8.18 -1.89 -51.07
CA LEU A 24 7.37 -2.97 -50.51
C LEU A 24 5.93 -3.03 -51.06
N GLU A 25 5.40 -1.89 -51.52
CA GLU A 25 4.05 -1.76 -52.11
C GLU A 25 3.86 -2.66 -53.34
N ASN A 26 4.93 -2.88 -54.11
CA ASN A 26 4.91 -3.68 -55.33
C ASN A 26 4.87 -5.21 -55.06
N VAL A 27 4.89 -5.60 -53.79
CA VAL A 27 5.08 -7.00 -53.35
C VAL A 27 3.92 -7.53 -52.53
N LEU A 28 3.09 -6.64 -51.97
CA LEU A 28 1.94 -7.02 -51.16
C LEU A 28 0.75 -7.36 -52.06
N GLU A 29 0.37 -8.64 -52.07
CA GLU A 29 -0.91 -9.07 -52.63
C GLU A 29 -2.06 -8.48 -51.79
N GLU A 30 -3.23 -8.24 -52.40
CA GLU A 30 -4.44 -7.86 -51.66
C GLU A 30 -4.68 -8.90 -50.54
N ASP A 31 -4.71 -8.42 -49.29
CA ASP A 31 -4.92 -9.17 -48.04
C ASP A 31 -3.73 -9.97 -47.44
N ALA A 32 -2.55 -9.99 -48.05
CA ALA A 32 -1.38 -10.68 -47.48
C ALA A 32 -0.70 -9.88 -46.33
N ALA A 33 -0.28 -10.56 -45.27
CA ALA A 33 0.54 -9.96 -44.21
C ALA A 33 1.99 -9.76 -44.70
N LEU A 34 2.61 -8.61 -44.40
CA LEU A 34 3.96 -8.31 -44.85
C LEU A 34 4.97 -9.29 -44.27
N SER A 35 4.79 -9.70 -43.01
CA SER A 35 5.63 -10.69 -42.36
C SER A 35 5.64 -12.03 -43.11
N GLU A 36 4.50 -12.50 -43.62
CA GLU A 36 4.42 -13.74 -44.42
C GLU A 36 5.14 -13.61 -45.77
N VAL A 37 5.02 -12.44 -46.41
CA VAL A 37 5.69 -12.15 -47.69
C VAL A 37 7.21 -12.10 -47.49
N LEU A 38 7.69 -11.45 -46.43
CA LEU A 38 9.11 -11.37 -46.09
C LEU A 38 9.67 -12.74 -45.69
N ASP A 39 8.91 -13.56 -44.98
CA ASP A 39 9.36 -14.91 -44.60
C ASP A 39 9.61 -15.80 -45.84
N ARG A 40 8.77 -15.67 -46.88
CA ARG A 40 8.93 -16.39 -48.16
C ARG A 40 10.05 -15.84 -49.06
N HIS A 41 10.43 -14.57 -48.88
CA HIS A 41 11.37 -13.85 -49.75
C HIS A 41 12.51 -13.16 -48.97
N PRO A 42 13.35 -13.92 -48.23
CA PRO A 42 14.43 -13.37 -47.41
C PRO A 42 15.46 -12.55 -48.20
N GLU A 43 15.59 -12.79 -49.50
CA GLU A 43 16.49 -12.06 -50.40
C GLU A 43 16.13 -10.56 -50.53
N ARG A 44 14.87 -10.18 -50.29
CA ARG A 44 14.37 -8.82 -50.56
C ARG A 44 14.77 -7.78 -49.51
N TYR A 45 15.14 -8.21 -48.30
CA TYR A 45 15.50 -7.33 -47.20
C TYR A 45 16.88 -7.61 -46.63
N ARG A 46 17.81 -8.14 -47.44
CA ARG A 46 19.22 -8.35 -47.03
C ARG A 46 19.88 -7.09 -46.45
N ARG A 47 19.45 -5.90 -46.88
CA ARG A 47 19.92 -4.61 -46.36
C ARG A 47 19.46 -4.35 -44.92
N TYR A 48 18.28 -4.85 -44.54
CA TYR A 48 17.66 -4.70 -43.23
C TYR A 48 17.19 -6.07 -42.73
N PRO A 49 18.10 -6.95 -42.28
CA PRO A 49 17.78 -8.33 -41.94
C PRO A 49 16.78 -8.50 -40.77
N PHE A 50 16.51 -7.43 -40.01
CA PHE A 50 15.50 -7.37 -38.95
C PHE A 50 14.09 -6.99 -39.44
N LEU A 51 13.89 -6.74 -40.75
CA LEU A 51 12.62 -6.25 -41.30
C LEU A 51 11.45 -7.21 -41.05
N LEU A 52 11.70 -8.52 -41.06
CA LEU A 52 10.68 -9.53 -40.76
C LEU A 52 10.12 -9.39 -39.33
N ASP A 53 11.00 -9.28 -38.34
CA ASP A 53 10.59 -9.10 -36.94
C ASP A 53 9.91 -7.75 -36.75
N LEU A 54 10.39 -6.70 -37.43
CA LEU A 54 9.76 -5.38 -37.42
C LEU A 54 8.34 -5.40 -38.00
N ALA A 55 8.14 -6.09 -39.12
CA ALA A 55 6.84 -6.25 -39.75
C ALA A 55 5.84 -6.96 -38.81
N ARG A 56 6.28 -8.02 -38.10
CA ARG A 56 5.44 -8.71 -37.10
C ARG A 56 5.01 -7.78 -35.97
N ILE A 57 5.91 -6.94 -35.48
CA ILE A 57 5.60 -5.96 -34.41
C ILE A 57 4.60 -4.91 -34.91
N GLU A 58 4.83 -4.35 -36.11
CA GLU A 58 3.93 -3.35 -36.70
C GLU A 58 2.53 -3.93 -37.00
N GLU A 59 2.46 -5.19 -37.45
CA GLU A 59 1.20 -5.93 -37.62
C GLU A 59 0.42 -6.08 -36.33
N SER A 60 1.10 -6.56 -35.28
CA SER A 60 0.52 -6.73 -33.95
C SER A 60 0.00 -5.39 -33.41
N ARG A 61 0.81 -4.34 -33.52
CA ARG A 61 0.45 -2.98 -33.10
C ARG A 61 -0.76 -2.45 -33.86
N HIS A 62 -0.79 -2.61 -35.17
CA HIS A 62 -1.92 -2.17 -35.98
C HIS A 62 -3.19 -2.95 -35.64
N ARG A 63 -3.11 -4.27 -35.46
CA ARG A 63 -4.23 -5.12 -35.06
C ARG A 63 -4.85 -4.67 -33.75
N LEU A 64 -4.03 -4.42 -32.73
CA LEU A 64 -4.53 -3.92 -31.44
C LEU A 64 -5.15 -2.53 -31.54
N LEU A 65 -4.68 -1.66 -32.43
CA LEU A 65 -5.25 -0.32 -32.63
C LEU A 65 -6.59 -0.34 -33.38
N THR A 66 -6.80 -1.28 -34.30
CA THR A 66 -7.99 -1.33 -35.17
C THR A 66 -9.05 -2.31 -34.69
N SER A 67 -8.65 -3.41 -34.07
CA SER A 67 -9.53 -4.47 -33.58
C SER A 67 -8.99 -5.06 -32.26
N PRO A 68 -9.01 -4.27 -31.16
CA PRO A 68 -8.55 -4.71 -29.86
C PRO A 68 -9.38 -5.90 -29.33
N SER A 69 -8.71 -6.89 -28.73
CA SER A 69 -9.38 -7.91 -27.92
C SER A 69 -10.24 -7.25 -26.82
N SER A 70 -11.39 -7.84 -26.51
CA SER A 70 -12.23 -7.36 -25.40
C SER A 70 -11.51 -7.53 -24.07
N MET A 71 -11.31 -6.42 -23.34
CA MET A 71 -10.81 -6.43 -21.97
C MET A 71 -11.96 -6.72 -21.00
N PRO A 72 -11.82 -7.70 -20.10
CA PRO A 72 -12.84 -7.95 -19.08
C PRO A 72 -12.87 -6.78 -18.09
N GLU A 73 -14.08 -6.37 -17.68
CA GLU A 73 -14.24 -5.33 -16.64
C GLU A 73 -13.74 -5.81 -15.27
N ARG A 74 -13.85 -7.12 -15.01
CA ARG A 74 -13.41 -7.78 -13.77
C ARG A 74 -12.95 -9.20 -14.05
N VAL A 75 -12.01 -9.67 -13.25
CA VAL A 75 -11.50 -11.06 -13.27
C VAL A 75 -11.67 -11.69 -11.88
N THR A 76 -11.87 -13.01 -11.84
CA THR A 76 -12.06 -13.78 -10.59
C THR A 76 -10.81 -14.51 -10.12
N HIS A 77 -9.85 -14.68 -11.02
CA HIS A 77 -8.50 -15.20 -10.80
C HIS A 77 -7.53 -14.43 -11.70
N PRO A 78 -6.21 -14.45 -11.42
CA PRO A 78 -5.22 -13.85 -12.30
C PRO A 78 -5.30 -14.44 -13.72
N ILE A 79 -5.26 -13.58 -14.74
CA ILE A 79 -5.19 -14.01 -16.15
C ILE A 79 -4.12 -13.20 -16.88
N VAL A 80 -3.56 -13.76 -17.95
CA VAL A 80 -2.75 -12.98 -18.90
C VAL A 80 -3.64 -11.94 -19.56
N ASN A 81 -3.14 -10.71 -19.72
CA ASN A 81 -3.88 -9.65 -20.39
C ASN A 81 -4.32 -10.12 -21.79
N PRO A 82 -5.63 -10.15 -22.11
CA PRO A 82 -6.12 -10.66 -23.39
C PRO A 82 -5.66 -9.89 -24.64
N THR A 83 -5.07 -8.71 -24.45
CA THR A 83 -4.51 -7.89 -25.52
C THR A 83 -3.00 -8.10 -25.70
N LEU A 84 -2.35 -8.85 -24.80
CA LEU A 84 -0.92 -9.09 -24.86
C LEU A 84 -0.60 -10.11 -25.95
N GLU A 85 0.25 -9.70 -26.89
CA GLU A 85 0.91 -10.57 -27.84
C GLU A 85 2.40 -10.69 -27.49
N LEU A 86 2.90 -11.93 -27.39
CA LEU A 86 4.29 -12.25 -27.14
C LEU A 86 4.95 -12.72 -28.45
N LEU A 87 5.80 -11.89 -29.02
CA LEU A 87 6.40 -12.14 -30.34
C LEU A 87 7.85 -12.64 -30.17
N PRO A 88 8.19 -13.87 -30.62
CA PRO A 88 9.59 -14.28 -30.70
C PRO A 88 10.30 -13.49 -31.80
N VAL A 89 11.48 -13.00 -31.50
CA VAL A 89 12.33 -12.23 -32.43
C VAL A 89 13.76 -12.74 -32.39
N ASN A 90 14.47 -12.54 -33.50
CA ASN A 90 15.89 -12.89 -33.66
C ASN A 90 16.79 -11.64 -33.62
N TRP A 91 16.19 -10.48 -33.33
CA TRP A 91 16.85 -9.19 -33.25
C TRP A 91 16.44 -8.44 -31.99
N GLN A 92 17.43 -7.84 -31.34
CA GLN A 92 17.26 -7.02 -30.14
C GLN A 92 17.18 -5.53 -30.50
N ARG A 93 16.76 -4.73 -29.51
CA ARG A 93 16.66 -3.26 -29.61
C ARG A 93 15.64 -2.75 -30.63
N LEU A 94 14.71 -3.60 -31.08
CA LEU A 94 13.67 -3.24 -32.04
C LEU A 94 12.66 -2.21 -31.49
N PRO A 95 12.18 -2.29 -30.23
CA PRO A 95 11.27 -1.28 -29.67
C PRO A 95 11.91 0.12 -29.59
N GLU A 96 13.20 0.18 -29.23
CA GLU A 96 13.99 1.40 -29.21
C GLU A 96 14.18 1.93 -30.63
N PHE A 97 14.51 1.04 -31.58
CA PHE A 97 14.61 1.40 -33.00
C PHE A 97 13.31 1.97 -33.56
N LEU A 98 12.14 1.41 -33.16
CA LEU A 98 10.82 1.91 -33.56
C LEU A 98 10.59 3.36 -33.10
N SER A 99 11.22 3.78 -32.01
CA SER A 99 11.09 5.14 -31.44
C SER A 99 12.21 6.08 -31.86
N ASP A 100 13.42 5.56 -32.09
CA ASP A 100 14.63 6.30 -32.45
C ASP A 100 15.44 5.54 -33.50
N ARG A 101 15.44 6.06 -34.74
CA ARG A 101 16.15 5.46 -35.88
C ARG A 101 17.66 5.50 -35.79
N SER A 102 18.23 6.22 -34.82
CA SER A 102 19.68 6.21 -34.57
C SER A 102 20.15 4.95 -33.84
N VAL A 103 19.23 4.24 -33.19
CA VAL A 103 19.50 2.93 -32.57
C VAL A 103 19.78 1.90 -33.67
N VAL A 104 20.75 1.02 -33.44
CA VAL A 104 21.06 -0.07 -34.38
C VAL A 104 20.54 -1.38 -33.80
N PRO A 105 19.61 -2.08 -34.47
CA PRO A 105 19.21 -3.43 -34.08
C PRO A 105 20.39 -4.40 -34.14
N GLU A 106 20.43 -5.33 -33.20
CA GLU A 106 21.53 -6.29 -33.05
C GLU A 106 20.99 -7.72 -33.14
N PRO A 107 21.69 -8.67 -33.79
CA PRO A 107 21.26 -10.08 -33.81
C PRO A 107 21.21 -10.64 -32.39
N GLY A 108 20.13 -11.33 -32.05
CA GLY A 108 19.98 -12.00 -30.77
C GLY A 108 18.53 -12.40 -30.51
N ASP A 109 18.35 -13.61 -29.99
CA ASP A 109 17.03 -14.14 -29.68
C ASP A 109 16.39 -13.37 -28.51
N GLY A 110 15.08 -13.24 -28.55
CA GLY A 110 14.31 -12.63 -27.48
C GLY A 110 12.82 -12.65 -27.74
N TYR A 111 12.09 -11.95 -26.88
CA TYR A 111 10.66 -11.75 -27.02
C TYR A 111 10.31 -10.27 -26.92
N ILE A 112 9.32 -9.86 -27.70
CA ILE A 112 8.72 -8.53 -27.63
C ILE A 112 7.28 -8.66 -27.16
N LEU A 113 6.92 -7.82 -26.20
CA LEU A 113 5.58 -7.66 -25.66
C LEU A 113 4.91 -6.54 -26.45
N VAL A 114 3.77 -6.83 -27.06
CA VAL A 114 2.89 -5.86 -27.70
C VAL A 114 1.53 -5.93 -27.01
N LEU A 115 1.12 -4.87 -26.33
CA LEU A 115 -0.11 -4.90 -25.52
C LEU A 115 -0.81 -3.54 -25.42
N MET A 116 -2.07 -3.57 -25.01
CA MET A 116 -2.74 -2.39 -24.45
C MET A 116 -2.92 -2.57 -22.95
N ARG A 117 -2.53 -1.57 -22.17
CA ARG A 117 -2.78 -1.58 -20.72
C ARG A 117 -4.27 -1.32 -20.42
N PRO A 118 -4.80 -1.87 -19.32
CA PRO A 118 -6.15 -1.54 -18.86
C PRO A 118 -6.38 -0.03 -18.78
N GLY A 119 -7.50 0.44 -19.37
CA GLY A 119 -7.87 1.86 -19.38
C GLY A 119 -7.02 2.77 -20.28
N LYS A 120 -6.03 2.24 -21.01
CA LYS A 120 -5.25 3.01 -22.00
C LYS A 120 -5.73 2.71 -23.42
N LYS A 121 -5.61 3.72 -24.29
CA LYS A 121 -5.94 3.60 -25.73
C LYS A 121 -4.70 3.45 -26.63
N SER A 122 -3.51 3.45 -26.03
CA SER A 122 -2.24 3.32 -26.73
C SER A 122 -1.71 1.90 -26.64
N VAL A 123 -1.13 1.41 -27.73
CA VAL A 123 -0.35 0.17 -27.74
C VAL A 123 1.06 0.45 -27.24
N GLU A 124 1.52 -0.38 -26.32
CA GLU A 124 2.89 -0.43 -25.84
C GLU A 124 3.64 -1.55 -26.54
N VAL A 125 4.89 -1.27 -26.91
CA VAL A 125 5.83 -2.22 -27.50
C VAL A 125 7.10 -2.16 -26.68
N ARG A 126 7.53 -3.28 -26.10
CA ARG A 126 8.76 -3.36 -25.30
C ARG A 126 9.40 -4.74 -25.38
N SER A 127 10.69 -4.83 -25.14
CA SER A 127 11.36 -6.12 -24.96
C SER A 127 10.91 -6.77 -23.65
N ALA A 128 10.69 -8.09 -23.68
CA ALA A 128 10.36 -8.87 -22.49
C ALA A 128 11.61 -9.07 -21.62
N GLU A 129 11.44 -8.92 -20.32
CA GLU A 129 12.45 -9.29 -19.32
C GLU A 129 12.17 -10.70 -18.78
N ALA A 130 13.16 -11.33 -18.15
CA ALA A 130 13.01 -12.66 -17.56
C ALA A 130 11.84 -12.73 -16.53
N GLY A 131 11.66 -11.66 -15.75
CA GLY A 131 10.54 -11.55 -14.79
C GLY A 131 9.18 -11.50 -15.49
N ASP A 132 9.07 -10.83 -16.64
CA ASP A 132 7.83 -10.78 -17.40
C ASP A 132 7.44 -12.17 -17.88
N LEU A 133 8.40 -12.88 -18.50
CA LEU A 133 8.18 -14.23 -19.02
C LEU A 133 7.82 -15.22 -17.90
N LEU A 134 8.47 -15.10 -16.74
CA LEU A 134 8.15 -15.91 -15.57
C LEU A 134 6.72 -15.63 -15.08
N ALA A 135 6.31 -14.37 -14.96
CA ALA A 135 4.95 -14.02 -14.55
C ALA A 135 3.90 -14.57 -15.52
N LEU A 136 4.15 -14.41 -16.83
CA LEU A 136 3.27 -14.94 -17.87
C LEU A 136 3.17 -16.46 -17.81
N LYS A 137 4.28 -17.17 -17.60
CA LYS A 137 4.29 -18.63 -17.43
C LYS A 137 3.46 -19.04 -16.20
N ILE A 138 3.71 -18.42 -15.05
CA ILE A 138 3.00 -18.74 -13.79
C ILE A 138 1.49 -18.60 -13.97
N VAL A 139 1.04 -17.48 -14.57
CA VAL A 139 -0.39 -17.23 -14.77
C VAL A 139 -0.99 -18.09 -15.88
N ALA A 140 -0.27 -18.32 -16.98
CA ALA A 140 -0.76 -19.14 -18.09
C ALA A 140 -0.89 -20.63 -17.72
N GLU A 141 -0.05 -21.12 -16.81
CA GLU A 141 -0.05 -22.51 -16.33
C GLU A 141 -0.80 -22.69 -15.00
N ASP A 142 -1.47 -21.65 -14.50
CA ASP A 142 -2.21 -21.65 -13.23
C ASP A 142 -1.36 -22.20 -12.06
N MET A 143 -0.10 -21.74 -11.98
CA MET A 143 0.84 -22.17 -10.95
C MET A 143 0.65 -21.37 -9.66
N GLU A 144 0.54 -22.09 -8.53
CA GLU A 144 0.58 -21.45 -7.21
C GLU A 144 1.95 -20.83 -6.91
N SER A 145 1.99 -19.65 -6.29
CA SER A 145 3.24 -18.96 -5.93
C SER A 145 4.17 -19.81 -5.09
N ARG A 146 3.64 -20.54 -4.09
CA ARG A 146 4.45 -21.43 -3.24
C ARG A 146 5.10 -22.55 -4.04
N ARG A 147 4.40 -23.10 -5.04
CA ARG A 147 4.93 -24.14 -5.93
C ARG A 147 6.02 -23.56 -6.84
N ALA A 148 5.75 -22.41 -7.48
CA ALA A 148 6.73 -21.74 -8.33
C ALA A 148 8.01 -21.37 -7.56
N ALA A 149 7.86 -20.92 -6.31
CA ALA A 149 8.98 -20.60 -5.43
C ALA A 149 9.82 -21.84 -5.08
N ALA A 150 9.16 -22.95 -4.75
CA ALA A 150 9.83 -24.21 -4.44
C ALA A 150 10.59 -24.78 -5.65
N GLU A 151 9.99 -24.77 -6.85
CA GLU A 151 10.65 -25.21 -8.09
C GLU A 151 11.83 -24.30 -8.46
N GLY A 152 11.71 -22.99 -8.22
CA GLY A 152 12.77 -22.01 -8.49
C GLY A 152 13.86 -21.91 -7.42
N GLY A 153 13.68 -22.54 -6.26
CA GLY A 153 14.60 -22.40 -5.11
C GLY A 153 14.69 -20.97 -4.56
N VAL A 154 13.58 -20.22 -4.63
CA VAL A 154 13.48 -18.82 -4.17
C VAL A 154 12.40 -18.67 -3.11
N SER A 155 12.33 -17.51 -2.45
CA SER A 155 11.26 -17.22 -1.50
C SER A 155 9.94 -16.98 -2.22
N VAL A 156 8.81 -17.23 -1.53
CA VAL A 156 7.49 -17.00 -2.11
C VAL A 156 7.26 -15.51 -2.42
N GLY A 157 7.79 -14.63 -1.58
CA GLY A 157 7.77 -13.19 -1.82
C GLY A 157 8.51 -12.76 -3.10
N ALA A 158 9.54 -13.49 -3.53
CA ALA A 158 10.21 -13.21 -4.80
C ALA A 158 9.28 -13.47 -5.99
N ILE A 159 8.48 -14.54 -5.93
CA ILE A 159 7.47 -14.86 -6.95
C ILE A 159 6.34 -13.83 -6.93
N ASP A 160 5.81 -13.50 -5.75
CA ASP A 160 4.71 -12.54 -5.64
C ASP A 160 5.13 -11.14 -6.11
N ASN A 161 6.38 -10.73 -5.89
CA ASN A 161 6.91 -9.47 -6.45
C ASN A 161 6.98 -9.49 -7.99
N VAL A 162 7.30 -10.64 -8.60
CA VAL A 162 7.29 -10.80 -10.05
C VAL A 162 5.88 -10.65 -10.59
N LEU A 163 4.89 -11.30 -9.96
CA LEU A 163 3.48 -11.18 -10.33
C LEU A 163 2.95 -9.75 -10.13
N TYR A 164 3.27 -9.13 -9.01
CA TYR A 164 2.88 -7.75 -8.74
C TYR A 164 3.44 -6.79 -9.80
N ARG A 165 4.73 -6.91 -10.14
CA ARG A 165 5.34 -6.09 -11.20
C ARG A 165 4.62 -6.30 -12.53
N ALA A 166 4.30 -7.54 -12.88
CA ALA A 166 3.58 -7.86 -14.11
C ALA A 166 2.16 -7.26 -14.13
N GLU A 167 1.47 -7.23 -13.00
CA GLU A 167 0.17 -6.55 -12.84
C GLU A 167 0.30 -5.04 -13.06
N GLN A 168 1.29 -4.38 -12.44
CA GLN A 168 1.55 -2.94 -12.61
C GLN A 168 1.91 -2.56 -14.05
N LEU A 169 2.59 -3.46 -14.76
CA LEU A 169 2.89 -3.32 -16.19
C LEU A 169 1.70 -3.66 -17.09
N GLY A 170 0.60 -4.18 -16.54
CA GLY A 170 -0.58 -4.60 -17.28
C GLY A 170 -0.37 -5.86 -18.10
N LEU A 171 0.65 -6.68 -17.80
CA LEU A 171 0.90 -7.96 -18.48
C LEU A 171 -0.10 -9.02 -18.03
N ILE A 172 -0.50 -8.95 -16.76
CA ILE A 172 -1.54 -9.79 -16.17
C ILE A 172 -2.62 -8.90 -15.55
N LEU A 173 -3.83 -9.44 -15.44
CA LEU A 173 -4.96 -8.83 -14.75
C LEU A 173 -5.26 -9.63 -13.50
N ALA A 174 -5.38 -8.97 -12.34
CA ALA A 174 -5.68 -9.61 -11.07
C ALA A 174 -7.07 -9.22 -10.53
N PRO A 175 -7.69 -10.07 -9.68
CA PRO A 175 -8.96 -9.74 -9.04
C PRO A 175 -8.83 -8.51 -8.12
N PRO A 176 -9.89 -7.71 -7.97
CA PRO A 176 -9.87 -6.59 -7.03
C PRO A 176 -9.79 -7.10 -5.57
N PRO A 177 -9.25 -6.27 -4.66
CA PRO A 177 -9.23 -6.57 -3.23
C PRO A 177 -10.60 -6.94 -2.67
N ARG A 178 -10.69 -7.99 -1.85
CA ARG A 178 -11.93 -8.39 -1.16
C ARG A 178 -12.16 -7.64 0.15
N ILE A 179 -11.15 -6.92 0.63
CA ILE A 179 -11.28 -5.98 1.75
C ILE A 179 -12.04 -4.75 1.27
N GLN A 180 -13.36 -4.83 1.35
CA GLN A 180 -14.29 -3.80 0.91
C GLN A 180 -15.30 -3.49 2.01
N ARG A 181 -15.71 -2.23 2.08
CA ARG A 181 -16.86 -1.82 2.87
C ARG A 181 -18.12 -2.37 2.22
N PRO A 182 -19.06 -2.93 3.00
CA PRO A 182 -20.26 -3.51 2.42
C PRO A 182 -21.22 -2.41 1.91
N PRO A 183 -22.15 -2.73 1.00
CA PRO A 183 -23.06 -1.74 0.39
C PRO A 183 -23.87 -0.92 1.39
N GLU A 184 -24.22 -1.50 2.54
CA GLU A 184 -24.95 -0.85 3.63
C GLU A 184 -24.12 0.13 4.45
N PHE A 185 -22.80 0.20 4.24
CA PHE A 185 -21.94 1.13 4.95
C PHE A 185 -22.29 2.60 4.58
N PRO A 186 -22.44 3.52 5.54
CA PRO A 186 -22.90 4.87 5.22
C PRO A 186 -21.85 5.65 4.40
N ARG A 187 -22.26 6.13 3.23
CA ARG A 187 -21.40 6.90 2.31
C ARG A 187 -21.22 8.36 2.72
N GLY A 188 -22.24 8.99 3.30
CA GLY A 188 -22.18 10.44 3.55
C GLY A 188 -22.03 11.24 2.25
N GLU A 189 -21.27 12.32 2.30
CA GLU A 189 -20.91 13.19 1.15
C GLU A 189 -19.52 12.86 0.57
N VAL A 190 -18.74 12.00 1.23
CA VAL A 190 -17.43 11.54 0.72
C VAL A 190 -17.64 10.21 0.00
N ASP A 191 -17.65 10.20 -1.32
CA ASP A 191 -18.00 9.01 -2.12
C ASP A 191 -16.85 8.46 -2.96
N ASP A 192 -15.62 8.96 -2.77
CA ASP A 192 -14.45 8.45 -3.49
C ASP A 192 -14.28 6.93 -3.27
N PRO A 193 -14.28 6.11 -4.34
CA PRO A 193 -14.12 4.66 -4.26
C PRO A 193 -12.88 4.20 -3.50
N GLU A 194 -11.81 5.00 -3.44
CA GLU A 194 -10.57 4.65 -2.73
C GLU A 194 -10.79 4.43 -1.22
N PHE A 195 -11.79 5.08 -0.63
CA PHE A 195 -12.12 4.96 0.80
C PHE A 195 -13.03 3.77 1.15
N PHE A 196 -13.45 2.99 0.14
CA PHE A 196 -14.32 1.83 0.31
C PHE A 196 -13.62 0.50 0.12
N SER A 197 -12.39 0.49 -0.36
CA SER A 197 -11.59 -0.73 -0.52
C SER A 197 -10.16 -0.50 -0.05
N SER A 198 -9.49 -1.55 0.41
CA SER A 198 -8.08 -1.47 0.78
C SER A 198 -7.28 -2.55 0.04
N PRO A 199 -6.22 -2.18 -0.69
CA PRO A 199 -5.33 -3.15 -1.34
C PRO A 199 -4.31 -3.77 -0.37
N THR A 200 -4.30 -3.33 0.89
CA THR A 200 -3.31 -3.72 1.88
C THR A 200 -3.99 -4.12 3.19
N PHE A 201 -3.47 -5.15 3.84
CA PHE A 201 -3.85 -5.50 5.20
C PHE A 201 -2.65 -5.49 6.13
N THR A 202 -2.76 -4.78 7.25
CA THR A 202 -1.69 -4.66 8.24
C THR A 202 -1.94 -5.54 9.46
N LEU A 203 -0.99 -6.43 9.77
CA LEU A 203 -0.89 -7.05 11.07
C LEU A 203 -0.04 -6.14 11.98
N GLN A 204 -0.68 -5.42 12.90
CA GLN A 204 0.04 -4.71 13.96
C GLN A 204 0.42 -5.71 15.05
N TRP A 205 1.63 -6.22 14.97
CA TRP A 205 2.02 -7.36 15.78
C TRP A 205 2.81 -6.94 17.00
N HIS A 206 2.14 -7.01 18.16
CA HIS A 206 2.80 -6.94 19.46
C HIS A 206 3.46 -8.28 19.74
N ILE A 207 4.72 -8.44 19.34
CA ILE A 207 5.44 -9.72 19.44
C ILE A 207 5.96 -10.02 20.85
N THR A 208 6.00 -9.01 21.72
CA THR A 208 6.41 -9.14 23.12
C THR A 208 5.81 -8.03 23.98
N GLN A 209 5.63 -8.28 25.28
CA GLN A 209 5.35 -7.25 26.30
C GLN A 209 6.62 -6.69 26.94
N THR A 210 7.77 -7.30 26.73
CA THR A 210 9.04 -6.84 27.29
C THR A 210 9.39 -5.47 26.73
N CYS A 211 9.73 -4.52 27.60
CA CYS A 211 10.13 -3.18 27.24
C CYS A 211 11.27 -2.69 28.13
N ASP A 212 12.21 -1.94 27.55
CA ASP A 212 13.33 -1.30 28.25
C ASP A 212 12.99 0.08 28.83
N LEU A 213 11.74 0.53 28.70
CA LEU A 213 11.26 1.81 29.21
C LEU A 213 10.08 1.65 30.17
N ASP A 214 9.88 2.69 30.99
CA ASP A 214 8.76 2.79 31.93
C ASP A 214 7.77 3.92 31.61
N CYS A 215 7.29 4.00 30.37
CA CYS A 215 6.53 5.16 29.88
C CYS A 215 5.24 5.45 30.66
N ARG A 216 5.03 6.70 31.10
CA ARG A 216 3.84 7.12 31.89
C ARG A 216 2.51 7.03 31.13
N HIS A 217 2.54 7.09 29.79
CA HIS A 217 1.32 7.00 28.97
C HIS A 217 0.98 5.57 28.50
N CYS A 218 1.76 4.57 28.92
CA CYS A 218 1.68 3.22 28.39
C CYS A 218 0.29 2.63 28.65
N TYR A 219 -0.37 2.16 27.58
CA TYR A 219 -1.74 1.67 27.64
C TYR A 219 -1.84 0.22 28.11
N ASP A 220 -0.78 -0.59 27.96
CA ASP A 220 -0.80 -1.99 28.37
C ASP A 220 0.57 -2.45 28.88
N ARG A 221 0.56 -3.05 30.07
CA ARG A 221 1.72 -3.68 30.73
C ARG A 221 1.36 -5.01 31.37
N SER A 222 0.30 -5.62 30.86
CA SER A 222 -0.09 -6.97 31.27
C SER A 222 1.06 -7.93 30.99
N ASP A 223 1.32 -8.81 31.94
CA ASP A 223 2.26 -9.91 31.72
C ASP A 223 1.61 -10.91 30.77
N ARG A 224 2.31 -11.18 29.66
CA ARG A 224 1.85 -12.10 28.62
C ARG A 224 3.03 -12.88 28.10
N GLU A 225 2.85 -14.19 28.01
CA GLU A 225 3.84 -15.08 27.44
C GLU A 225 4.00 -14.79 25.95
N ALA A 226 5.26 -14.67 25.50
CA ALA A 226 5.56 -14.42 24.10
C ALA A 226 5.58 -15.74 23.32
N MET A 227 5.07 -15.69 22.08
CA MET A 227 5.10 -16.82 21.15
C MET A 227 6.50 -17.39 21.00
N THR A 228 6.60 -18.71 20.92
CA THR A 228 7.81 -19.36 20.40
C THR A 228 8.03 -18.95 18.95
N LEU A 229 9.25 -19.12 18.44
CA LEU A 229 9.53 -18.82 17.03
C LEU A 229 8.62 -19.63 16.10
N GLU A 230 8.44 -20.93 16.37
CA GLU A 230 7.59 -21.82 15.56
C GLU A 230 6.14 -21.31 15.48
N GLN A 231 5.56 -20.92 16.61
CA GLN A 231 4.22 -20.31 16.65
C GLN A 231 4.16 -19.02 15.83
N ALA A 232 5.18 -18.17 15.96
CA ALA A 232 5.26 -16.93 15.19
C ALA A 232 5.39 -17.19 13.68
N LEU A 233 6.11 -18.23 13.24
CA LEU A 233 6.15 -18.60 11.83
C LEU A 233 4.77 -19.07 11.32
N GLY A 234 4.04 -19.83 12.12
CA GLY A 234 2.66 -20.23 11.80
C GLY A 234 1.71 -19.04 11.62
N VAL A 235 1.87 -17.98 12.43
CA VAL A 235 1.13 -16.72 12.25
C VAL A 235 1.44 -16.05 10.91
N LEU A 236 2.71 -16.05 10.49
CA LEU A 236 3.09 -15.47 9.21
C LEU A 236 2.52 -16.27 8.03
N ASP A 237 2.44 -17.60 8.16
CA ASP A 237 1.80 -18.45 7.14
C ASP A 237 0.29 -18.20 7.07
N ASP A 238 -0.42 -18.10 8.20
CA ASP A 238 -1.85 -17.81 8.22
C ASP A 238 -2.16 -16.38 7.72
N LEU A 239 -1.30 -15.39 8.03
CA LEU A 239 -1.40 -14.05 7.44
C LEU A 239 -1.20 -14.09 5.92
N TYR A 240 -0.27 -14.90 5.42
CA TYR A 240 0.00 -15.00 3.98
C TYR A 240 -1.22 -15.57 3.26
N ASP A 241 -1.77 -16.67 3.78
CA ASP A 241 -2.94 -17.32 3.21
C ASP A 241 -4.17 -16.39 3.26
N PHE A 242 -4.35 -15.65 4.36
CA PHE A 242 -5.37 -14.59 4.45
C PHE A 242 -5.20 -13.53 3.35
N CYS A 243 -3.99 -13.01 3.15
CA CYS A 243 -3.72 -12.00 2.13
C CYS A 243 -4.02 -12.51 0.70
N GLN A 244 -3.66 -13.75 0.40
CA GLN A 244 -3.98 -14.39 -0.88
C GLN A 244 -5.51 -14.57 -1.06
N GLU A 245 -6.20 -15.09 -0.04
CA GLU A 245 -7.66 -15.28 -0.06
C GLU A 245 -8.43 -13.95 -0.19
N GLN A 246 -7.87 -12.85 0.32
CA GLN A 246 -8.45 -11.52 0.27
C GLN A 246 -7.96 -10.65 -0.91
N HIS A 247 -7.02 -11.14 -1.74
CA HIS A 247 -6.41 -10.40 -2.84
C HIS A 247 -5.81 -9.05 -2.40
N VAL A 248 -5.01 -9.07 -1.32
CA VAL A 248 -4.36 -7.87 -0.75
C VAL A 248 -2.89 -8.13 -0.43
N PHE A 249 -2.10 -7.07 -0.38
CA PHE A 249 -0.74 -7.11 0.13
C PHE A 249 -0.74 -7.14 1.66
N GLY A 250 0.13 -7.97 2.24
CA GLY A 250 0.33 -8.01 3.68
C GLY A 250 1.42 -7.03 4.14
N GLN A 251 1.16 -6.34 5.25
CA GLN A 251 2.17 -5.59 5.99
C GLN A 251 2.26 -6.15 7.42
N VAL A 252 3.49 -6.36 7.90
CA VAL A 252 3.76 -6.67 9.31
C VAL A 252 4.39 -5.46 9.98
N SER A 253 3.65 -4.84 10.89
CA SER A 253 4.17 -3.75 11.73
C SER A 253 4.60 -4.32 13.07
N PHE A 254 5.89 -4.60 13.22
CA PHE A 254 6.47 -5.12 14.45
C PHE A 254 6.44 -4.06 15.55
N THR A 255 5.77 -4.38 16.65
CA THR A 255 5.58 -3.51 17.82
C THR A 255 5.50 -4.37 19.09
N GLY A 256 4.97 -3.83 20.19
CA GLY A 256 4.91 -4.50 21.48
C GLY A 256 5.26 -3.55 22.61
N GLY A 257 5.92 -4.09 23.64
CA GLY A 257 6.79 -3.29 24.49
C GLY A 257 7.89 -2.66 23.64
N ASN A 258 9.03 -3.34 23.50
CA ASN A 258 10.04 -3.03 22.50
C ASN A 258 10.25 -4.29 21.64
N PRO A 259 9.89 -4.29 20.34
CA PRO A 259 9.97 -5.49 19.50
C PRO A 259 11.40 -6.04 19.41
N MET A 260 12.40 -5.18 19.58
CA MET A 260 13.80 -5.56 19.56
C MET A 260 14.22 -6.45 20.75
N LEU A 261 13.38 -6.57 21.79
CA LEU A 261 13.61 -7.45 22.93
C LEU A 261 13.01 -8.84 22.73
N TYR A 262 12.31 -9.09 21.61
CA TYR A 262 11.92 -10.44 21.25
C TYR A 262 13.17 -11.27 20.87
N PRO A 263 13.42 -12.44 21.51
CA PRO A 263 14.67 -13.18 21.33
C PRO A 263 15.00 -13.57 19.88
N HIS A 264 13.97 -13.78 19.05
CA HIS A 264 14.11 -14.24 17.67
C HIS A 264 13.73 -13.16 16.63
N PHE A 265 13.76 -11.88 17.00
CA PHE A 265 13.36 -10.77 16.11
C PHE A 265 14.03 -10.83 14.73
N ASP A 266 15.36 -10.98 14.69
CA ASP A 266 16.11 -10.94 13.43
C ASP A 266 15.67 -12.07 12.48
N ARG A 267 15.32 -13.26 13.01
CA ARG A 267 14.79 -14.38 12.20
C ARG A 267 13.34 -14.13 11.77
N LEU A 268 12.50 -13.67 12.68
CA LEU A 268 11.09 -13.39 12.38
C LEU A 268 10.94 -12.30 11.32
N TYR A 269 11.79 -11.27 11.36
CA TYR A 269 11.84 -10.22 10.35
C TYR A 269 12.19 -10.77 8.95
N SER A 270 13.21 -11.65 8.86
CA SER A 270 13.56 -12.36 7.62
C SER A 270 12.41 -13.19 7.08
N GLU A 271 11.75 -13.94 7.96
CA GLU A 271 10.65 -14.84 7.56
C GLU A 271 9.41 -14.08 7.08
N ALA A 272 9.18 -12.88 7.61
CA ALA A 272 8.14 -12.00 7.10
C ALA A 272 8.50 -11.43 5.71
N ALA A 273 9.75 -10.97 5.53
CA ALA A 273 10.23 -10.48 4.25
C ALA A 273 10.24 -11.57 3.16
N ASP A 274 10.64 -12.80 3.50
CA ASP A 274 10.67 -13.95 2.59
C ASP A 274 9.26 -14.36 2.11
N ARG A 275 8.23 -14.05 2.90
CA ARG A 275 6.81 -14.20 2.52
C ARG A 275 6.27 -13.03 1.69
N GLY A 276 7.11 -12.06 1.35
CA GLY A 276 6.73 -10.90 0.54
C GLY A 276 6.00 -9.80 1.31
N PHE A 277 5.98 -9.87 2.65
CA PHE A 277 5.34 -8.81 3.43
C PHE A 277 6.16 -7.53 3.40
N MET A 278 5.46 -6.40 3.31
CA MET A 278 6.02 -5.12 3.70
C MET A 278 6.28 -5.13 5.21
N THR A 279 7.47 -4.72 5.63
CA THR A 279 7.81 -4.69 7.05
C THR A 279 7.88 -3.26 7.57
N ALA A 280 7.40 -3.04 8.78
CA ALA A 280 7.54 -1.78 9.49
C ALA A 280 7.90 -2.03 10.95
N VAL A 281 8.57 -1.08 11.59
CA VAL A 281 8.98 -1.20 13.00
C VAL A 281 8.49 0.00 13.80
N LEU A 282 7.82 -0.27 14.92
CA LEU A 282 7.43 0.72 15.92
C LEU A 282 8.24 0.39 17.19
N GLY A 283 9.28 1.18 17.46
CA GLY A 283 10.27 0.80 18.47
C GLY A 283 11.04 1.96 19.12
N ASN A 284 12.02 1.59 19.93
CA ASN A 284 12.95 2.50 20.62
C ASN A 284 14.31 2.55 19.90
N PRO A 285 15.17 3.54 20.20
CA PRO A 285 16.52 3.60 19.64
C PRO A 285 17.30 2.30 19.78
N MET A 286 18.06 1.93 18.75
CA MET A 286 18.85 0.70 18.71
C MET A 286 20.23 0.92 18.06
N PRO A 287 21.22 0.06 18.31
CA PRO A 287 22.56 0.21 17.74
C PRO A 287 22.58 0.09 16.21
N ARG A 288 23.45 0.87 15.55
CA ARG A 288 23.66 0.86 14.08
C ARG A 288 23.73 -0.54 13.49
N LYS A 289 24.61 -1.41 14.04
CA LYS A 289 24.81 -2.78 13.54
C LYS A 289 23.51 -3.58 13.45
N ARG A 290 22.55 -3.33 14.33
CA ARG A 290 21.27 -4.06 14.33
C ARG A 290 20.31 -3.52 13.26
N ILE A 291 20.37 -2.23 12.94
CA ILE A 291 19.65 -1.64 11.80
C ILE A 291 20.25 -2.19 10.50
N GLU A 292 21.56 -2.21 10.36
CA GLU A 292 22.24 -2.74 9.17
C GLU A 292 21.87 -4.21 8.89
N ARG A 293 21.73 -5.05 9.93
CA ARG A 293 21.24 -6.42 9.78
C ARG A 293 19.81 -6.49 9.24
N MET A 294 18.93 -5.61 9.74
CA MET A 294 17.56 -5.52 9.25
C MET A 294 17.55 -5.09 7.77
N LEU A 295 18.32 -4.05 7.41
CA LEU A 295 18.42 -3.56 6.04
C LEU A 295 19.02 -4.57 5.05
N ALA A 296 19.92 -5.44 5.53
CA ALA A 296 20.47 -6.52 4.71
C ALA A 296 19.43 -7.58 4.32
N VAL A 297 18.32 -7.66 5.07
CA VAL A 297 17.17 -8.52 4.75
C VAL A 297 16.19 -7.76 3.86
N GLN A 298 15.65 -6.66 4.38
CA GLN A 298 14.68 -5.82 3.69
C GLN A 298 14.75 -4.43 4.33
N LYS A 299 14.63 -3.37 3.52
CA LYS A 299 14.43 -2.03 4.07
C LYS A 299 12.98 -1.93 4.56
N PRO A 300 12.71 -1.57 5.82
CA PRO A 300 11.34 -1.41 6.28
C PRO A 300 10.69 -0.19 5.60
N GLU A 301 9.39 -0.28 5.36
CA GLU A 301 8.56 0.82 4.86
C GLU A 301 8.72 2.06 5.73
N PHE A 302 8.80 1.86 7.05
CA PHE A 302 9.16 2.90 8.00
C PHE A 302 9.65 2.35 9.34
N TYR A 303 10.42 3.21 10.02
CA TYR A 303 10.68 3.10 11.45
C TYR A 303 9.98 4.23 12.19
N GLN A 304 9.00 3.88 13.03
CA GLN A 304 8.28 4.84 13.86
C GLN A 304 8.87 4.88 15.27
N ILE A 305 9.26 6.07 15.70
CA ILE A 305 9.76 6.35 17.04
C ILE A 305 8.87 7.34 17.78
N SER A 306 8.79 7.18 19.09
CA SER A 306 8.00 8.07 19.93
C SER A 306 8.81 9.21 20.51
N LEU A 307 8.28 10.43 20.43
CA LEU A 307 8.85 11.65 21.00
C LEU A 307 7.72 12.53 21.54
N GLU A 308 7.60 12.65 22.86
CA GLU A 308 6.36 13.10 23.50
C GLU A 308 6.24 14.62 23.67
N GLY A 309 7.17 15.40 23.11
CA GLY A 309 7.26 16.84 23.32
C GLY A 309 8.70 17.32 23.26
N LEU A 310 8.96 18.50 23.81
CA LEU A 310 10.32 18.98 24.04
C LEU A 310 10.97 18.18 25.17
N LYS A 311 12.30 18.32 25.29
CA LYS A 311 13.17 17.52 26.15
C LYS A 311 12.60 17.22 27.54
N ALA A 312 12.20 18.27 28.29
CA ALA A 312 11.71 18.12 29.65
C ALA A 312 10.45 17.25 29.73
N HIS A 313 9.48 17.45 28.83
CA HIS A 313 8.24 16.67 28.82
C HIS A 313 8.50 15.24 28.33
N ASN A 314 9.31 15.07 27.27
CA ASN A 314 9.66 13.74 26.79
C ASN A 314 10.33 12.90 27.89
N ASP A 315 11.32 13.48 28.57
CA ASP A 315 12.08 12.76 29.59
C ASP A 315 11.25 12.49 30.86
N PHE A 316 10.26 13.34 31.17
CA PHE A 316 9.26 13.05 32.20
C PHE A 316 8.40 11.82 31.85
N ILE A 317 7.99 11.67 30.59
CA ILE A 317 7.14 10.56 30.15
C ILE A 317 7.94 9.28 29.93
N ARG A 318 9.10 9.34 29.26
CA ARG A 318 9.84 8.17 28.74
C ARG A 318 11.16 7.87 29.47
N GLY A 319 11.57 8.72 30.41
CA GLY A 319 12.81 8.58 31.19
C GLY A 319 13.91 9.55 30.76
N LEU A 320 14.78 9.89 31.72
CA LEU A 320 15.87 10.86 31.54
C LEU A 320 16.79 10.52 30.36
N GLY A 321 17.11 11.53 29.55
CA GLY A 321 18.01 11.40 28.41
C GLY A 321 17.40 10.70 27.19
N HIS A 322 16.13 10.29 27.23
CA HIS A 322 15.47 9.66 26.09
C HIS A 322 15.33 10.61 24.89
N TYR A 323 15.09 11.90 25.13
CA TYR A 323 14.92 12.88 24.05
C TYR A 323 16.15 12.95 23.14
N ASP A 324 17.34 13.06 23.72
CA ASP A 324 18.59 13.19 22.94
C ASP A 324 18.90 11.88 22.19
N ARG A 325 18.69 10.73 22.85
CA ARG A 325 18.83 9.41 22.21
C ARG A 325 17.95 9.25 20.98
N VAL A 326 16.72 9.76 21.02
CA VAL A 326 15.81 9.73 19.86
C VAL A 326 16.34 10.60 18.72
N LEU A 327 16.80 11.83 19.02
CA LEU A 327 17.32 12.72 17.97
C LEU A 327 18.57 12.15 17.29
N ASP A 328 19.49 11.56 18.06
CA ASP A 328 20.67 10.92 17.49
C ASP A 328 20.31 9.67 16.68
N PHE A 329 19.30 8.93 17.13
CA PHE A 329 18.78 7.78 16.37
C PHE A 329 18.10 8.19 15.06
N LEU A 330 17.35 9.30 15.04
CA LEU A 330 16.75 9.84 13.80
C LEU A 330 17.81 10.28 12.78
N LYS A 331 18.96 10.80 13.24
CA LYS A 331 20.11 11.08 12.36
C LYS A 331 20.66 9.79 11.78
N LEU A 332 20.91 8.79 12.62
CA LEU A 332 21.39 7.47 12.22
C LEU A 332 20.48 6.81 11.18
N LEU A 333 19.16 6.83 11.39
CA LEU A 333 18.19 6.30 10.42
C LEU A 333 18.26 7.05 9.09
N GLY A 334 18.44 8.37 9.12
CA GLY A 334 18.59 9.19 7.92
C GLY A 334 19.87 8.86 7.13
N GLU A 335 20.99 8.69 7.83
CA GLU A 335 22.27 8.26 7.22
C GLU A 335 22.17 6.89 6.54
N LEU A 336 21.34 5.99 7.09
CA LEU A 336 21.07 4.66 6.54
C LEU A 336 19.91 4.65 5.52
N GLY A 337 19.33 5.81 5.22
CA GLY A 337 18.24 5.95 4.26
C GLY A 337 16.93 5.28 4.68
N VAL A 338 16.67 5.09 5.97
CA VAL A 338 15.41 4.54 6.50
C VAL A 338 14.35 5.64 6.58
N TYR A 339 13.11 5.35 6.19
CA TYR A 339 12.00 6.31 6.32
C TYR A 339 11.63 6.47 7.79
N ARG A 340 11.71 7.69 8.31
CA ARG A 340 11.55 8.01 9.74
C ARG A 340 10.18 8.59 9.99
N MET A 341 9.47 7.96 10.92
CA MET A 341 8.22 8.48 11.46
C MET A 341 8.40 8.84 12.93
N VAL A 342 7.97 10.03 13.33
CA VAL A 342 7.83 10.42 14.72
C VAL A 342 6.35 10.49 15.08
N MET A 343 5.96 9.83 16.17
CA MET A 343 4.59 9.88 16.65
C MET A 343 4.55 10.21 18.14
N LEU A 344 3.80 11.26 18.50
CA LEU A 344 3.58 11.65 19.89
C LEU A 344 2.21 11.18 20.42
N THR A 345 2.11 11.03 21.74
CA THR A 345 0.82 10.90 22.43
C THR A 345 0.39 12.27 22.91
N LEU A 346 -0.68 12.82 22.33
CA LEU A 346 -1.17 14.16 22.64
C LEU A 346 -1.88 14.17 24.00
N THR A 347 -1.40 15.05 24.88
CA THR A 347 -1.94 15.29 26.22
C THR A 347 -2.16 16.79 26.43
N ARG A 348 -2.88 17.16 27.48
CA ARG A 348 -3.02 18.57 27.90
C ARG A 348 -1.65 19.23 28.08
N ASP A 349 -0.69 18.50 28.64
CA ASP A 349 0.56 19.07 29.13
C ASP A 349 1.63 19.23 28.02
N ASN A 350 1.43 18.62 26.85
CA ASN A 350 2.32 18.78 25.69
C ASN A 350 1.66 19.44 24.48
N MET A 351 0.37 19.76 24.50
CA MET A 351 -0.35 20.33 23.35
C MET A 351 0.33 21.59 22.80
N ASP A 352 0.77 22.49 23.68
CA ASP A 352 1.44 23.76 23.30
C ASP A 352 2.91 23.56 22.86
N GLN A 353 3.41 22.32 22.89
CA GLN A 353 4.76 21.95 22.43
C GLN A 353 4.75 21.31 21.03
N VAL A 354 3.61 20.84 20.52
CA VAL A 354 3.52 20.05 19.27
C VAL A 354 4.11 20.79 18.08
N LEU A 355 3.70 22.04 17.84
CA LEU A 355 4.19 22.81 16.69
C LEU A 355 5.69 23.15 16.82
N LYS A 356 6.14 23.48 18.04
CA LYS A 356 7.56 23.73 18.35
C LYS A 356 8.41 22.49 18.13
N LEU A 357 7.86 21.31 18.45
CA LEU A 357 8.52 20.04 18.18
C LEU A 357 8.56 19.76 16.68
N ALA A 358 7.46 19.98 15.96
CA ALA A 358 7.40 19.83 14.51
C ALA A 358 8.47 20.68 13.80
N ASP A 359 8.65 21.93 14.23
CA ASP A 359 9.70 22.81 13.69
C ASP A 359 11.11 22.26 13.93
N ARG A 360 11.36 21.65 15.11
CA ARG A 360 12.64 21.01 15.40
C ARG A 360 12.88 19.73 14.60
N LEU A 361 11.81 19.05 14.17
CA LEU A 361 11.88 17.79 13.43
C LEU A 361 12.03 18.01 11.92
N LYS A 362 11.93 19.24 11.42
CA LYS A 362 12.21 19.58 10.01
C LYS A 362 13.59 19.04 9.59
N GLY A 363 13.61 18.19 8.57
CA GLY A 363 14.83 17.52 8.08
C GLY A 363 15.33 16.33 8.90
N PHE A 364 14.77 16.09 10.10
CA PHE A 364 15.10 14.93 10.93
C PHE A 364 14.14 13.76 10.72
N THR A 365 12.95 14.00 10.17
CA THR A 365 11.94 12.96 9.95
C THR A 365 11.15 13.27 8.68
N GLU A 366 10.72 12.22 7.97
CA GLU A 366 9.82 12.36 6.82
C GLU A 366 8.38 12.59 7.24
N LEU A 367 7.96 12.03 8.39
CA LEU A 367 6.59 12.15 8.87
C LEU A 367 6.53 12.33 10.40
N PHE A 368 5.79 13.32 10.85
CA PHE A 368 5.47 13.65 12.23
C PHE A 368 3.95 13.67 12.40
N THR A 369 3.44 12.87 13.33
CA THR A 369 2.00 12.78 13.63
C THR A 369 1.77 12.71 15.13
N PHE A 370 0.50 12.79 15.54
CA PHE A 370 0.09 12.51 16.90
C PHE A 370 -1.04 11.49 16.93
N ASN A 371 -1.15 10.78 18.05
CA ASN A 371 -2.38 10.11 18.46
C ASN A 371 -2.92 10.81 19.71
N ARG A 372 -4.24 10.90 19.84
CA ARG A 372 -4.87 11.30 21.09
C ARG A 372 -4.62 10.28 22.21
N LEU A 373 -4.50 10.78 23.44
CA LEU A 373 -4.43 9.95 24.64
C LEU A 373 -5.71 9.10 24.77
N ALA A 374 -5.54 7.78 24.83
CA ALA A 374 -6.65 6.84 25.01
C ALA A 374 -7.08 6.66 26.48
N ALA A 375 -6.42 7.33 27.45
CA ALA A 375 -6.78 7.34 28.88
C ALA A 375 -6.98 5.94 29.51
N VAL A 376 -6.16 4.97 29.11
CA VAL A 376 -6.15 3.59 29.65
C VAL A 376 -4.77 3.21 30.16
N GLY A 377 -4.68 2.12 30.93
CA GLY A 377 -3.42 1.70 31.56
C GLY A 377 -2.87 2.83 32.43
N ARG A 378 -1.58 3.11 32.32
CA ARG A 378 -0.98 4.27 33.03
C ARG A 378 -1.35 5.61 32.40
N GLY A 379 -1.71 5.61 31.12
CA GLY A 379 -2.23 6.79 30.46
C GLY A 379 -3.50 7.36 31.10
N ALA A 380 -4.21 6.58 31.92
CA ALA A 380 -5.34 7.06 32.72
C ALA A 380 -4.95 8.11 33.78
N GLU A 381 -3.68 8.15 34.20
CA GLU A 381 -3.15 9.16 35.14
C GLU A 381 -2.83 10.50 34.45
N LEU A 382 -2.85 10.53 33.11
CA LEU A 382 -2.58 11.73 32.32
C LEU A 382 -3.88 12.39 31.88
N SER A 383 -3.83 13.69 31.62
CA SER A 383 -4.97 14.45 31.13
C SER A 383 -4.95 14.56 29.61
N GLY A 384 -6.08 14.21 28.98
CA GLY A 384 -6.32 14.53 27.57
C GLY A 384 -6.48 16.03 27.35
N VAL A 385 -6.43 16.45 26.09
CA VAL A 385 -6.67 17.86 25.70
C VAL A 385 -8.12 18.25 26.08
N PRO A 386 -8.36 19.45 26.62
CA PRO A 386 -9.73 19.93 26.82
C PRO A 386 -10.52 19.92 25.50
N PHE A 387 -11.74 19.35 25.52
CA PHE A 387 -12.52 19.10 24.30
C PHE A 387 -12.81 20.37 23.50
N ASP A 388 -13.04 21.49 24.19
CA ASP A 388 -13.26 22.82 23.63
C ASP A 388 -12.02 23.41 22.94
N ARG A 389 -10.82 23.01 23.36
CA ARG A 389 -9.55 23.48 22.76
C ARG A 389 -9.08 22.63 21.58
N PHE A 390 -9.65 21.44 21.39
CA PHE A 390 -9.17 20.50 20.38
C PHE A 390 -9.43 20.94 18.93
N PRO A 391 -10.59 21.51 18.55
CA PRO A 391 -10.81 22.01 17.20
C PRO A 391 -9.79 23.10 16.80
N ASP A 392 -9.54 24.05 17.71
CA ASP A 392 -8.54 25.11 17.49
C ASP A 392 -7.12 24.55 17.37
N PHE A 393 -6.80 23.50 18.13
CA PHE A 393 -5.52 22.80 17.99
C PHE A 393 -5.39 22.14 16.61
N LEU A 394 -6.44 21.47 16.10
CA LEU A 394 -6.42 20.88 14.77
C LEU A 394 -6.27 21.94 13.68
N ALA A 395 -6.98 23.06 13.78
CA ALA A 395 -6.85 24.16 12.83
C ALA A 395 -5.41 24.68 12.76
N ARG A 396 -4.82 25.00 13.91
CA ARG A 396 -3.41 25.44 13.98
C ARG A 396 -2.42 24.39 13.48
N TYR A 397 -2.69 23.10 13.72
CA TYR A 397 -1.85 22.01 13.20
C TYR A 397 -1.93 21.93 11.68
N MET A 398 -3.14 22.05 11.12
CA MET A 398 -3.38 22.01 9.69
C MET A 398 -2.71 23.19 8.97
N ASP A 399 -2.87 24.41 9.50
CA ASP A 399 -2.20 25.60 8.98
C ASP A 399 -0.67 25.45 8.99
N ALA A 400 -0.12 24.91 10.08
CA ALA A 400 1.32 24.67 10.17
C ALA A 400 1.81 23.60 9.18
N ALA A 401 0.99 22.57 8.90
CA ALA A 401 1.33 21.50 7.98
C ALA A 401 1.45 21.95 6.52
N GLU A 402 0.81 23.06 6.14
CA GLU A 402 0.95 23.65 4.80
C GLU A 402 2.39 24.08 4.49
N THR A 403 3.14 24.53 5.52
CA THR A 403 4.53 24.98 5.38
C THR A 403 5.55 24.02 5.96
N ASN A 404 5.11 23.12 6.85
CA ASN A 404 5.95 22.09 7.45
C ASN A 404 5.56 20.71 6.90
N LEU A 405 6.18 20.33 5.79
CA LEU A 405 5.86 19.11 5.04
C LEU A 405 6.11 17.80 5.79
N CYS A 406 6.83 17.82 6.92
CA CYS A 406 6.92 16.61 7.75
C CYS A 406 5.63 16.37 8.55
N MET A 407 4.72 17.34 8.69
CA MET A 407 3.52 17.17 9.52
C MET A 407 2.42 16.43 8.76
N GLY A 408 2.03 15.25 9.26
CA GLY A 408 0.94 14.45 8.69
C GLY A 408 -0.40 14.72 9.38
N LEU A 409 -1.47 14.80 8.59
CA LEU A 409 -2.86 14.97 9.04
C LEU A 409 -3.52 13.61 9.34
N LYS A 410 -3.03 12.93 10.38
CA LYS A 410 -3.43 11.54 10.69
C LYS A 410 -4.76 11.42 11.44
N ASP A 411 -5.09 12.32 12.38
CA ASP A 411 -6.31 12.16 13.19
C ASP A 411 -7.59 12.23 12.34
N ASN A 412 -8.54 11.32 12.58
CA ASN A 412 -9.80 11.24 11.85
C ASN A 412 -10.59 12.56 11.85
N LEU A 413 -10.44 13.38 12.90
CA LEU A 413 -11.18 14.62 13.05
C LEU A 413 -10.64 15.77 12.18
N PHE A 414 -9.45 15.63 11.56
CA PHE A 414 -9.03 16.54 10.49
C PHE A 414 -10.00 16.53 9.30
N ASN A 415 -10.58 15.38 8.97
CA ASN A 415 -11.53 15.28 7.86
C ASN A 415 -12.83 16.03 8.11
N LEU A 416 -13.28 16.08 9.38
CA LEU A 416 -14.44 16.90 9.75
C LEU A 416 -14.14 18.39 9.59
N LEU A 417 -12.95 18.83 10.02
CA LEU A 417 -12.50 20.21 9.86
C LEU A 417 -12.36 20.60 8.39
N ARG A 418 -11.73 19.74 7.57
CA ARG A 418 -11.57 19.96 6.12
C ARG A 418 -12.91 20.06 5.41
N TRP A 419 -13.85 19.18 5.72
CA TRP A 419 -15.21 19.24 5.16
C TRP A 419 -15.93 20.54 5.56
N GLN A 420 -15.83 20.99 6.82
CA GLN A 420 -16.41 22.27 7.25
C GLN A 420 -15.80 23.49 6.50
N GLN A 421 -14.57 23.36 6.01
CA GLN A 421 -13.89 24.39 5.21
C GLN A 421 -14.05 24.19 3.69
N GLY A 422 -14.81 23.18 3.24
CA GLY A 422 -14.98 22.88 1.81
C GLY A 422 -13.72 22.30 1.13
N LEU A 423 -12.78 21.77 1.91
CA LEU A 423 -11.56 21.12 1.42
C LEU A 423 -11.79 19.63 1.17
N SER A 424 -11.02 19.05 0.23
CA SER A 424 -11.05 17.60 -0.02
C SER A 424 -10.69 16.81 1.24
N SER A 425 -11.31 15.66 1.45
CA SER A 425 -10.98 14.79 2.57
C SER A 425 -9.67 14.03 2.34
N GLY A 426 -8.99 13.66 3.43
CA GLY A 426 -7.91 12.66 3.40
C GLY A 426 -8.39 11.32 3.97
N GLY A 427 -7.52 10.31 3.96
CA GLY A 427 -7.86 8.97 4.44
C GLY A 427 -8.01 8.81 5.97
N GLY A 428 -7.66 9.82 6.78
CA GLY A 428 -7.71 9.70 8.25
C GLY A 428 -6.62 8.77 8.83
N CYS A 429 -6.89 8.13 9.96
CA CYS A 429 -5.87 7.46 10.78
C CYS A 429 -5.16 6.28 10.10
N ALA A 430 -5.88 5.53 9.27
CA ALA A 430 -5.38 4.33 8.61
C ALA A 430 -5.71 4.33 7.11
N GLY A 431 -5.92 5.49 6.49
CA GLY A 431 -6.35 5.60 5.09
C GLY A 431 -7.86 5.45 4.87
N HIS A 432 -8.57 4.87 5.83
CA HIS A 432 -10.02 4.60 5.78
C HIS A 432 -10.72 4.99 7.09
N GLY A 433 -10.37 6.15 7.64
CA GLY A 433 -10.71 6.55 9.01
C GLY A 433 -9.93 5.71 10.03
N CYS A 434 -10.60 5.11 11.01
CA CYS A 434 -9.93 4.35 12.08
C CYS A 434 -9.20 3.10 11.59
N GLY A 435 -9.72 2.36 10.61
CA GLY A 435 -9.14 1.11 10.09
C GLY A 435 -9.30 -0.15 10.97
N ALA A 436 -9.75 -0.02 12.23
CA ALA A 436 -9.84 -1.14 13.17
C ALA A 436 -10.71 -2.29 12.64
N ALA A 437 -10.13 -3.48 12.57
CA ALA A 437 -10.71 -4.69 11.97
C ALA A 437 -11.11 -4.56 10.49
N PHE A 438 -10.75 -3.47 9.80
CA PHE A 438 -10.98 -3.26 8.36
C PHE A 438 -9.73 -3.58 7.56
N ASN A 439 -8.74 -2.69 7.58
CA ASN A 439 -7.47 -2.88 6.90
C ASN A 439 -6.31 -3.19 7.87
N PHE A 440 -6.60 -3.33 9.16
CA PHE A 440 -5.63 -3.86 10.11
C PHE A 440 -6.30 -4.54 11.31
N VAL A 441 -5.53 -5.40 11.99
CA VAL A 441 -5.82 -5.93 13.33
C VAL A 441 -4.56 -5.88 14.19
N ALA A 442 -4.73 -5.94 15.51
CA ALA A 442 -3.62 -6.07 16.44
C ALA A 442 -3.51 -7.51 16.94
N LEU A 443 -2.34 -8.13 16.81
CA LEU A 443 -2.06 -9.45 17.36
C LEU A 443 -1.12 -9.33 18.56
N LEU A 444 -1.45 -10.03 19.63
CA LEU A 444 -0.73 -10.00 20.90
C LEU A 444 0.19 -11.22 21.08
N PRO A 445 1.16 -11.16 22.02
CA PRO A 445 2.16 -12.21 22.14
C PRO A 445 1.61 -13.58 22.53
N ASP A 446 0.39 -13.63 23.08
CA ASP A 446 -0.30 -14.84 23.52
C ASP A 446 -1.36 -15.33 22.51
N GLY A 447 -1.32 -14.81 21.28
CA GLY A 447 -2.21 -15.24 20.19
C GLY A 447 -3.56 -14.54 20.14
N GLU A 448 -3.89 -13.69 21.12
CA GLU A 448 -5.12 -12.91 21.07
C GLU A 448 -5.09 -11.90 19.91
N VAL A 449 -6.15 -11.89 19.10
CA VAL A 449 -6.37 -10.93 18.03
C VAL A 449 -7.40 -9.91 18.49
N HIS A 450 -7.05 -8.63 18.37
CA HIS A 450 -7.86 -7.49 18.80
C HIS A 450 -8.12 -6.54 17.63
N ALA A 451 -9.30 -5.90 17.61
CA ALA A 451 -9.58 -4.85 16.64
C ALA A 451 -8.69 -3.62 16.84
N CYS A 452 -8.39 -3.28 18.10
CA CYS A 452 -7.43 -2.26 18.48
C CYS A 452 -6.83 -2.58 19.85
N ARG A 453 -5.50 -2.58 19.97
CA ARG A 453 -4.84 -2.89 21.25
C ARG A 453 -5.12 -1.87 22.38
N LYS A 454 -5.56 -0.64 22.07
CA LYS A 454 -5.75 0.42 23.08
C LYS A 454 -7.08 0.36 23.84
N MET A 455 -7.85 -0.72 23.67
CA MET A 455 -9.10 -0.96 24.39
C MET A 455 -9.40 -2.48 24.43
N PRO A 456 -10.24 -2.97 25.36
CA PRO A 456 -10.71 -4.35 25.33
C PRO A 456 -11.50 -4.63 24.05
N SER A 457 -10.87 -5.27 23.07
CA SER A 457 -11.46 -5.49 21.75
C SER A 457 -11.08 -6.82 21.13
N LEU A 458 -11.06 -7.86 21.96
CA LEU A 458 -10.81 -9.23 21.54
C LEU A 458 -11.81 -9.61 20.45
N ILE A 459 -11.29 -10.07 19.31
CA ILE A 459 -12.08 -10.54 18.17
C ILE A 459 -11.83 -12.01 17.85
N GLY A 460 -10.77 -12.63 18.39
CA GLY A 460 -10.46 -14.05 18.20
C GLY A 460 -9.09 -14.43 18.78
N ASN A 461 -8.66 -15.67 18.57
CA ASN A 461 -7.32 -16.12 18.93
C ASN A 461 -6.71 -17.01 17.84
N ILE A 462 -5.51 -16.65 17.38
CA ILE A 462 -4.83 -17.25 16.23
C ILE A 462 -4.43 -18.72 16.45
N TYR A 463 -4.39 -19.19 17.70
CA TYR A 463 -4.14 -20.59 18.03
C TYR A 463 -5.38 -21.47 17.89
N LYS A 464 -6.56 -20.87 17.75
CA LYS A 464 -7.85 -21.58 17.72
C LYS A 464 -8.55 -21.47 16.37
N GLU A 465 -8.35 -20.37 15.66
CA GLU A 465 -9.09 -19.97 14.48
C GLU A 465 -8.12 -19.38 13.44
N ARG A 466 -8.39 -19.56 12.15
CA ARG A 466 -7.63 -18.88 11.10
C ARG A 466 -7.93 -17.39 11.12
N LEU A 467 -6.98 -16.56 10.71
CA LEU A 467 -7.15 -15.12 10.61
C LEU A 467 -8.34 -14.74 9.73
N ASN A 468 -8.59 -15.50 8.66
CA ASN A 468 -9.75 -15.30 7.79
C ASN A 468 -11.07 -15.44 8.55
N ASP A 469 -11.20 -16.45 9.42
CA ASP A 469 -12.42 -16.70 10.18
C ASP A 469 -12.63 -15.61 11.24
N ILE A 470 -11.55 -15.21 11.92
CA ILE A 470 -11.54 -14.09 12.86
C ILE A 470 -11.97 -12.79 12.16
N TYR A 471 -11.42 -12.51 10.98
CA TYR A 471 -11.73 -11.32 10.20
C TYR A 471 -13.21 -11.28 9.79
N HIS A 472 -13.80 -12.40 9.37
CA HIS A 472 -15.21 -12.48 8.95
C HIS A 472 -16.20 -12.66 10.10
N SER A 473 -15.74 -12.77 11.34
CA SER A 473 -16.57 -12.89 12.54
C SER A 473 -17.56 -11.74 12.71
N SER A 474 -18.67 -11.99 13.40
CA SER A 474 -19.68 -10.97 13.69
C SER A 474 -19.13 -9.83 14.55
N ILE A 475 -18.18 -10.11 15.45
CA ILE A 475 -17.55 -9.10 16.31
C ILE A 475 -16.60 -8.20 15.52
N ALA A 476 -15.78 -8.76 14.61
CA ALA A 476 -14.94 -7.96 13.72
C ALA A 476 -15.78 -7.07 12.79
N ARG A 477 -16.88 -7.61 12.23
CA ARG A 477 -17.86 -6.81 11.46
C ARG A 477 -18.42 -5.63 12.26
N ARG A 478 -18.72 -5.82 13.55
CA ARG A 478 -19.22 -4.75 14.42
C ARG A 478 -18.21 -3.60 14.56
N TYR A 479 -16.91 -3.91 14.70
CA TYR A 479 -15.86 -2.88 14.72
C TYR A 479 -15.73 -2.15 13.38
N ARG A 480 -15.81 -2.87 12.25
CA ARG A 480 -15.80 -2.26 10.90
C ARG A 480 -16.99 -1.31 10.67
N ALA A 481 -18.18 -1.68 11.18
CA ALA A 481 -19.38 -0.86 11.08
C ALA A 481 -19.30 0.45 11.90
N GLY A 482 -18.50 0.46 12.97
CA GLY A 482 -18.26 1.65 13.81
C GLY A 482 -19.50 2.13 14.56
N SER A 483 -19.42 3.34 15.12
CA SER A 483 -20.51 3.92 15.92
C SER A 483 -21.73 4.31 15.07
N THR A 484 -22.92 3.93 15.53
CA THR A 484 -24.20 4.29 14.92
C THR A 484 -24.46 5.80 14.96
N ALA A 485 -23.89 6.51 15.93
CA ALA A 485 -23.99 7.97 16.01
C ALA A 485 -23.32 8.70 14.82
N CYS A 486 -22.40 8.03 14.12
CA CYS A 486 -21.72 8.56 12.93
C CYS A 486 -22.46 8.24 11.63
N SER A 487 -23.56 7.48 11.65
CA SER A 487 -24.24 6.94 10.46
C SER A 487 -24.70 8.01 9.45
N THR A 488 -25.11 9.18 9.95
CA THR A 488 -25.54 10.33 9.13
C THR A 488 -24.43 11.35 8.89
N CYS A 489 -23.18 11.05 9.26
CA CYS A 489 -22.07 11.98 9.12
C CYS A 489 -21.65 12.12 7.64
N PRO A 490 -21.51 13.36 7.12
CA PRO A 490 -21.03 13.61 5.75
C PRO A 490 -19.67 12.97 5.46
N VAL A 491 -18.79 12.87 6.46
CA VAL A 491 -17.42 12.35 6.30
C VAL A 491 -17.25 10.92 6.83
N ARG A 492 -18.33 10.13 6.95
CA ARG A 492 -18.30 8.79 7.55
C ARG A 492 -17.27 7.80 6.95
N PRO A 493 -17.00 7.77 5.64
CA PRO A 493 -16.02 6.83 5.07
C PRO A 493 -14.58 7.06 5.51
N VAL A 494 -14.27 8.31 5.84
CA VAL A 494 -12.92 8.78 6.21
C VAL A 494 -12.81 9.20 7.69
N CYS A 495 -13.91 9.13 8.43
CA CYS A 495 -13.96 9.45 9.86
C CYS A 495 -15.03 8.62 10.59
N GLY A 496 -14.72 8.17 11.79
CA GLY A 496 -15.67 7.57 12.72
C GLY A 496 -15.29 7.83 14.17
N GLY A 497 -14.43 8.83 14.40
CA GLY A 497 -13.74 9.01 15.68
C GLY A 497 -12.70 7.92 15.95
N CYS A 498 -12.20 7.87 17.18
CA CYS A 498 -11.28 6.86 17.68
C CYS A 498 -11.97 6.03 18.79
N PRO A 499 -12.32 4.75 18.54
CA PRO A 499 -12.95 3.89 19.54
C PRO A 499 -12.15 3.77 20.85
N ALA A 500 -10.82 3.74 20.76
CA ALA A 500 -9.96 3.69 21.94
C ALA A 500 -10.05 4.94 22.81
N VAL A 501 -10.16 6.13 22.20
CA VAL A 501 -10.38 7.38 22.93
C VAL A 501 -11.78 7.38 23.54
N SER A 502 -12.81 7.01 22.76
CA SER A 502 -14.17 6.88 23.29
C SER A 502 -14.23 5.98 24.52
N TYR A 503 -13.61 4.79 24.45
CA TYR A 503 -13.56 3.84 25.55
C TYR A 503 -12.91 4.41 26.80
N GLY A 504 -11.72 5.01 26.68
CA GLY A 504 -11.01 5.55 27.84
C GLY A 504 -11.67 6.75 28.52
N PHE A 505 -12.55 7.44 27.80
CA PHE A 505 -13.41 8.50 28.36
C PHE A 505 -14.79 7.98 28.78
N GLY A 506 -14.98 6.66 28.86
CA GLY A 506 -16.20 6.03 29.38
C GLY A 506 -17.41 6.09 28.44
N ARG A 507 -17.19 6.27 27.13
CA ARG A 507 -18.26 6.29 26.11
C ARG A 507 -18.53 4.90 25.54
N ASP A 508 -19.77 4.64 25.16
CA ASP A 508 -20.12 3.48 24.33
C ASP A 508 -19.57 3.66 22.91
N ILE A 509 -18.54 2.89 22.59
CA ILE A 509 -17.81 2.95 21.32
C ILE A 509 -18.67 2.65 20.08
N PHE A 510 -19.83 2.01 20.26
CA PHE A 510 -20.72 1.61 19.16
C PHE A 510 -21.95 2.50 19.02
N ASN A 511 -22.28 3.32 20.02
CA ASN A 511 -23.51 4.10 20.03
C ASN A 511 -23.30 5.59 20.31
N GLU A 512 -22.15 5.98 20.84
CA GLU A 512 -21.83 7.39 21.12
C GLU A 512 -20.79 7.93 20.15
N LEU A 513 -20.76 9.26 20.03
CA LEU A 513 -19.70 9.95 19.32
C LEU A 513 -18.41 9.90 20.13
N ASP A 514 -17.30 9.96 19.41
CA ASP A 514 -16.02 10.31 20.00
C ASP A 514 -16.14 11.63 20.79
N PRO A 515 -15.65 11.69 22.04
CA PRO A 515 -15.81 12.86 22.91
C PRO A 515 -15.15 14.13 22.36
N TYR A 516 -14.19 14.01 21.44
CA TYR A 516 -13.58 15.14 20.74
C TYR A 516 -14.29 15.50 19.44
N CYS A 517 -15.33 14.76 19.03
CA CYS A 517 -16.11 15.08 17.85
C CYS A 517 -16.84 16.41 18.05
N PHE A 518 -16.48 17.41 17.25
CA PHE A 518 -17.07 18.75 17.26
C PHE A 518 -18.13 18.92 16.15
N ARG A 519 -18.72 17.81 15.69
CA ARG A 519 -19.85 17.86 14.75
C ARG A 519 -21.03 18.49 15.48
N THR A 520 -21.38 19.72 15.11
CA THR A 520 -22.66 20.31 15.47
C THR A 520 -23.77 19.44 14.88
N GLN A 521 -24.82 19.14 15.63
CA GLN A 521 -26.02 18.49 15.07
C GLN A 521 -26.78 19.48 14.17
N THR A 522 -26.15 19.93 13.09
CA THR A 522 -26.74 20.84 12.11
C THR A 522 -27.21 20.01 10.92
N GLY A 523 -28.36 19.39 11.09
CA GLY A 523 -29.13 18.73 10.03
C GLY A 523 -30.45 19.44 9.71
N SER A 524 -30.58 20.75 9.97
CA SER A 524 -31.83 21.48 9.66
C SER A 524 -31.68 22.98 9.36
N ALA A 525 -30.50 23.47 8.96
CA ALA A 525 -30.30 24.92 8.73
C ALA A 525 -29.51 25.23 7.46
N SER A 526 -29.98 24.76 6.30
CA SER A 526 -29.49 25.24 5.00
C SER A 526 -30.54 25.15 3.88
N ALA A 527 -31.82 25.41 4.21
CA ALA A 527 -32.89 25.58 3.22
C ALA A 527 -33.29 27.05 2.98
N GLU A 528 -32.65 28.02 3.62
CA GLU A 528 -32.95 29.44 3.42
C GLU A 528 -31.67 30.23 3.21
N LYS A 529 -31.15 30.20 1.98
CA LYS A 529 -30.37 31.27 1.36
C LYS A 529 -30.18 30.99 -0.13
N GLN A 530 -31.30 30.95 -0.85
CA GLN A 530 -31.36 31.25 -2.29
C GLN A 530 -32.81 31.64 -2.62
N LYS A 531 -33.13 32.91 -2.37
CA LYS A 531 -34.13 33.67 -3.11
C LYS A 531 -33.55 35.04 -3.40
#